data_AF-A0A2H0RE83-F1
#
_entry.id   AF-A0A2H0RE83-F1
#
_cell.length_a   1.000
_cell.length_b   1.000
_cell.length_c   1.000
_cell.angle_alpha   90.00
_cell.angle_beta   90.00
_cell.angle_gamma   90.00
#
_symmetry.space_group_name_H-M   'P 1'
#
loop_
_entity.id
_entity.type
_entity.pdbx_description
1 polymer ?
#
loop_
_entity_poly.entity_id
_entity_poly.type
_entity_poly.pdbx_seq_one_letter_code
_entity_poly.pdbx_strand_id
1 'polypeptide(L)'
;MNNDTPKDKSEHTPSIRFSHWQHEIDQWFSDKGWEYWSDEEIVSQLAEGVGELAKEVKHRFGDKKKRSDEQDGDLAGELGDIMYAVVCFANKHGIRLADLPFVEAALSLDTTVDPRRLANRLFADAGRFAGVVDSFYESNEALAKHKTVLLTAARLLKTIDECASACGTSVDDATEKTIEKIARRDTKRFLRVIKPGETPDDNP
;
A
#
# COMPACT_ATOMS: atom_id res chain seq x y z
N MET A 1 18.85 34.78 38.71
CA MET A 1 18.23 33.45 38.87
C MET A 1 16.84 33.49 38.30
N ASN A 2 16.70 33.17 37.01
CA ASN A 2 15.96 32.00 36.54
C ASN A 2 16.06 32.00 35.01
N ASN A 3 16.67 30.93 34.51
CA ASN A 3 16.99 30.70 33.11
C ASN A 3 15.72 30.38 32.34
N ASP A 4 15.27 31.31 31.50
CA ASP A 4 14.52 30.95 30.30
C ASP A 4 15.51 30.55 29.22
N THR A 5 15.89 29.27 29.20
CA THR A 5 16.54 28.69 28.03
C THR A 5 15.44 28.39 27.00
N PRO A 6 15.48 28.96 25.79
CA PRO A 6 14.58 28.53 24.72
C PRO A 6 14.89 27.06 24.41
N LYS A 7 13.91 26.17 24.54
CA LYS A 7 14.04 24.79 24.04
C LYS A 7 14.26 24.87 22.53
N ASP A 8 15.48 24.60 22.12
CA ASP A 8 15.88 24.39 20.73
C ASP A 8 15.01 23.29 20.12
N LYS A 9 14.03 23.69 19.31
CA LYS A 9 13.32 22.81 18.38
C LYS A 9 14.10 22.85 17.08
N SER A 10 15.24 22.17 17.03
CA SER A 10 16.03 22.07 15.81
C SER A 10 15.18 21.37 14.74
N GLU A 11 14.76 22.15 13.74
CA GLU A 11 14.14 21.70 12.51
C GLU A 11 15.14 20.82 11.76
N HIS A 12 15.13 19.52 12.02
CA HIS A 12 15.97 18.58 11.30
C HIS A 12 15.49 18.51 9.84
N THR A 13 16.29 19.02 8.90
CA THR A 13 16.08 18.84 7.46
C THR A 13 15.88 17.34 7.14
N PRO A 14 15.01 16.94 6.19
CA PRO A 14 14.78 15.53 5.85
C PRO A 14 16.07 14.71 5.64
N SER A 15 17.07 15.33 5.02
CA SER A 15 18.42 14.77 4.83
C SER A 15 19.09 14.33 6.16
N ILE A 16 19.04 15.19 7.19
CA ILE A 16 19.60 14.89 8.53
C ILE A 16 18.83 13.76 9.21
N ARG A 17 17.50 13.73 9.08
CA ARG A 17 16.65 12.68 9.66
C ARG A 17 16.92 11.31 9.05
N PHE A 18 17.05 11.23 7.73
CA PHE A 18 17.33 9.96 7.06
C PHE A 18 18.73 9.42 7.39
N SER A 19 19.75 10.29 7.43
CA SER A 19 21.09 9.88 7.88
C SER A 19 21.09 9.34 9.31
N HIS A 20 20.33 9.95 10.21
CA HIS A 20 20.20 9.49 11.59
C HIS A 20 19.60 8.09 11.67
N TRP A 21 18.47 7.84 11.00
CA TRP A 21 17.83 6.53 11.01
C TRP A 21 18.68 5.44 10.37
N GLN A 22 19.35 5.75 9.24
CA GLN A 22 20.31 4.83 8.63
C GLN A 22 21.39 4.42 9.63
N HIS A 23 21.93 5.39 10.39
CA HIS A 23 22.95 5.12 11.40
C HIS A 23 22.43 4.31 12.59
N GLU A 24 21.28 4.66 13.16
CA GLU A 24 20.71 3.95 14.31
C GLU A 24 20.42 2.48 14.00
N ILE A 25 19.86 2.20 12.82
CA ILE A 25 19.56 0.83 12.39
C ILE A 25 20.85 0.07 12.12
N ASP A 26 21.83 0.67 11.45
CA ASP A 26 23.12 0.01 11.18
C ASP A 26 23.89 -0.32 12.47
N GLN A 27 23.89 0.62 13.42
CA GLN A 27 24.49 0.40 14.74
C GLN A 27 23.78 -0.74 15.48
N TRP A 28 22.45 -0.79 15.44
CA TRP A 28 21.69 -1.85 16.09
C TRP A 28 21.99 -3.24 15.50
N PHE A 29 22.13 -3.37 14.18
CA PHE A 29 22.57 -4.62 13.54
C PHE A 29 24.01 -4.98 13.94
N SER A 30 24.91 -4.00 13.93
CA SER A 30 26.32 -4.17 14.30
C SER A 30 26.48 -4.66 15.74
N ASP A 31 25.76 -4.05 16.69
CA ASP A 31 25.77 -4.42 18.12
C ASP A 31 25.32 -5.86 18.36
N LYS A 32 24.46 -6.37 17.47
CA LYS A 32 23.95 -7.75 17.51
C LYS A 32 24.81 -8.73 16.71
N GLY A 33 25.76 -8.25 15.90
CA GLY A 33 26.52 -9.07 14.96
C GLY A 33 25.63 -9.69 13.87
N TRP A 34 24.56 -9.01 13.49
CA TRP A 34 23.61 -9.48 12.49
C TRP A 34 23.94 -8.95 11.10
N GLU A 35 23.62 -9.77 10.10
CA GLU A 35 23.58 -9.33 8.70
C GLU A 35 22.17 -8.84 8.35
N TYR A 36 22.07 -7.91 7.40
CA TYR A 36 20.78 -7.53 6.82
C TYR A 36 20.12 -8.73 6.12
N TRP A 37 18.79 -8.74 6.09
CA TRP A 37 18.01 -9.73 5.36
C TRP A 37 18.31 -9.75 3.85
N SER A 38 17.86 -10.80 3.17
CA SER A 38 17.86 -10.87 1.70
C SER A 38 17.00 -9.76 1.07
N ASP A 39 17.24 -9.43 -0.19
CA ASP A 39 16.48 -8.37 -0.87
C ASP A 39 15.00 -8.75 -0.99
N GLU A 40 14.72 -10.04 -1.20
CA GLU A 40 13.38 -10.60 -1.25
C GLU A 40 12.63 -10.49 0.08
N GLU A 41 13.31 -10.73 1.20
CA GLU A 41 12.72 -10.59 2.54
C GLU A 41 12.40 -9.13 2.85
N ILE A 42 13.32 -8.20 2.53
CA ILE A 42 13.11 -6.76 2.76
C ILE A 42 11.94 -6.25 1.91
N VAL A 43 11.85 -6.63 0.64
CA VAL A 43 10.74 -6.25 -0.26
C VAL A 43 9.42 -6.85 0.21
N SER A 44 9.44 -8.08 0.72
CA SER A 44 8.23 -8.74 1.24
C SER A 44 7.70 -8.03 2.49
N GLN A 45 8.60 -7.65 3.41
CA GLN A 45 8.26 -6.90 4.63
C GLN A 45 7.74 -5.49 4.30
N LEU A 46 8.33 -4.82 3.29
CA LEU A 46 7.83 -3.55 2.78
C LEU A 46 6.39 -3.68 2.23
N ALA A 47 6.13 -4.71 1.42
CA ALA A 47 4.80 -4.93 0.85
C ALA A 47 3.75 -5.27 1.92
N GLU A 48 4.13 -6.04 2.95
CA GLU A 48 3.28 -6.35 4.11
C GLU A 48 2.90 -5.08 4.88
N GLY A 49 3.88 -4.24 5.23
CA GLY A 49 3.64 -2.98 5.94
C GLY A 49 2.75 -2.01 5.14
N VAL A 50 2.92 -1.92 3.81
CA VAL A 50 2.01 -1.14 2.96
C VAL A 50 0.58 -1.69 2.98
N GLY A 51 0.42 -3.02 2.98
CA GLY A 51 -0.89 -3.68 3.03
C GLY A 51 -1.63 -3.45 4.36
N GLU A 52 -0.93 -3.60 5.48
CA GLU A 52 -1.49 -3.35 6.82
C GLU A 52 -1.78 -1.86 7.04
N LEU A 53 -0.92 -0.95 6.56
CA LEU A 53 -1.19 0.48 6.53
C LEU A 53 -2.50 0.78 5.77
N ALA A 54 -2.67 0.23 4.57
CA ALA A 54 -3.87 0.45 3.76
C ALA A 54 -5.15 -0.06 4.46
N LYS A 55 -5.05 -1.19 5.15
CA LYS A 55 -6.14 -1.76 5.96
C LYS A 55 -6.49 -0.85 7.15
N GLU A 56 -5.50 -0.31 7.84
CA GLU A 56 -5.73 0.60 8.98
C GLU A 56 -6.30 1.95 8.54
N VAL A 57 -5.81 2.53 7.44
CA VAL A 57 -6.38 3.74 6.81
C VAL A 57 -7.85 3.51 6.47
N LYS A 58 -8.19 2.37 5.85
CA LYS A 58 -9.57 2.02 5.51
C LYS A 58 -10.46 1.92 6.75
N HIS A 59 -9.97 1.33 7.83
CA HIS A 59 -10.74 1.20 9.07
C HIS A 59 -10.99 2.56 9.74
N ARG A 60 -9.99 3.44 9.77
CA ARG A 60 -10.09 4.76 10.39
C ARG A 60 -10.95 5.71 9.57
N PHE A 61 -10.67 5.81 8.27
CA PHE A 61 -11.21 6.87 7.41
C PHE A 61 -12.28 6.39 6.42
N GLY A 62 -12.42 5.08 6.19
CA GLY A 62 -13.44 4.54 5.29
C GLY A 62 -14.77 4.19 5.97
N ASP A 63 -15.74 3.77 5.15
CA ASP A 63 -17.11 3.43 5.56
C ASP A 63 -17.20 2.16 6.41
N LYS A 64 -16.27 1.22 6.20
CA LYS A 64 -16.23 -0.03 6.94
C LYS A 64 -15.38 0.13 8.19
N LYS A 65 -16.04 0.41 9.32
CA LYS A 65 -15.39 0.45 10.63
C LYS A 65 -14.96 -0.93 11.09
N LYS A 66 -13.94 -0.97 11.96
CA LYS A 66 -13.53 -2.18 12.67
C LYS A 66 -14.70 -2.77 13.44
N ARG A 67 -14.66 -4.09 13.60
CA ARG A 67 -15.54 -4.72 14.57
C ARG A 67 -15.11 -4.32 15.98
N SER A 68 -16.05 -4.30 16.92
CA SER A 68 -15.77 -3.93 18.31
C SER A 68 -14.81 -4.88 19.04
N ASP A 69 -14.59 -6.08 18.50
CA ASP A 69 -13.67 -7.10 19.01
C ASP A 69 -12.32 -7.13 18.28
N GLU A 70 -12.12 -6.28 17.29
CA GLU A 70 -10.88 -6.21 16.51
C GLU A 70 -9.93 -5.19 17.17
N GLN A 71 -8.67 -5.59 17.36
CA GLN A 71 -7.68 -4.75 18.03
C GLN A 71 -7.43 -3.46 17.24
N ASP A 72 -7.25 -2.35 17.96
CA ASP A 72 -6.82 -1.10 17.33
C ASP A 72 -5.46 -1.31 16.66
N GLY A 73 -5.35 -0.82 15.43
CA GLY A 73 -4.15 -1.00 14.61
C GLY A 73 -3.28 0.23 14.79
N ASP A 74 -1.98 0.06 14.64
CA ASP A 74 -1.03 1.13 14.87
C ASP A 74 -0.57 1.76 13.56
N LEU A 75 -1.29 2.78 13.10
CA LEU A 75 -0.93 3.52 11.89
C LEU A 75 0.52 4.05 11.93
N ALA A 76 1.03 4.43 13.11
CA ALA A 76 2.40 4.90 13.25
C ALA A 76 3.39 3.72 13.16
N GLY A 77 3.04 2.57 13.75
CA GLY A 77 3.76 1.31 13.60
C GLY A 77 3.89 0.88 12.14
N GLU A 78 2.80 0.84 11.39
CA GLU A 78 2.83 0.43 9.97
C GLU A 78 3.67 1.38 9.10
N LEU A 79 3.62 2.69 9.37
CA LEU A 79 4.52 3.66 8.73
C LEU A 79 5.98 3.44 9.12
N GLY A 80 6.22 3.03 10.37
CA GLY A 80 7.52 2.64 10.90
C GLY A 80 8.09 1.42 10.18
N ASP A 81 7.29 0.38 9.97
CA ASP A 81 7.71 -0.86 9.30
C ASP A 81 8.09 -0.60 7.83
N ILE A 82 7.32 0.23 7.14
CA ILE A 82 7.64 0.67 5.76
C ILE A 82 8.98 1.42 5.75
N MET A 83 9.17 2.38 6.65
CA MET A 83 10.41 3.16 6.73
C MET A 83 11.60 2.29 7.08
N TYR A 84 11.42 1.36 8.01
CA TYR A 84 12.44 0.40 8.45
C TYR A 84 12.93 -0.48 7.30
N ALA A 85 12.01 -1.03 6.50
CA ALA A 85 12.36 -1.82 5.32
C ALA A 85 13.14 -1.01 4.29
N VAL A 86 12.74 0.25 4.02
CA VAL A 86 13.46 1.15 3.11
C VAL A 86 14.87 1.45 3.61
N VAL A 87 15.05 1.71 4.91
CA VAL A 87 16.36 1.96 5.51
C VAL A 87 17.25 0.73 5.46
N CYS A 88 16.72 -0.46 5.78
CA CYS A 88 17.47 -1.72 5.70
C CYS A 88 17.97 -1.98 4.27
N PHE A 89 17.12 -1.75 3.26
CA PHE A 89 17.52 -1.88 1.86
C PHE A 89 18.63 -0.89 1.51
N ALA A 90 18.47 0.38 1.91
CA ALA A 90 19.44 1.42 1.62
C ALA A 90 20.80 1.15 2.27
N ASN A 91 20.83 0.75 3.54
CA ASN A 91 22.06 0.42 4.25
C ASN A 91 22.77 -0.78 3.64
N LYS A 92 22.04 -1.87 3.35
CA LYS A 92 22.59 -3.08 2.72
C LYS A 92 23.29 -2.78 1.40
N HIS A 93 22.73 -1.89 0.58
CA HIS A 93 23.25 -1.55 -0.74
C HIS A 93 24.16 -0.31 -0.75
N GLY A 94 24.50 0.27 0.42
CA GLY A 94 25.34 1.45 0.52
C GLY A 94 24.71 2.73 -0.08
N ILE A 95 23.38 2.76 -0.19
CA ILE A 95 22.62 3.90 -0.71
C ILE A 95 22.43 4.91 0.41
N ARG A 96 22.84 6.16 0.18
CA ARG A 96 22.60 7.26 1.13
C ARG A 96 21.25 7.90 0.83
N LEU A 97 20.26 7.67 1.70
CA LEU A 97 18.91 8.25 1.53
C LEU A 97 18.92 9.78 1.57
N ALA A 98 19.90 10.36 2.27
CA ALA A 98 20.14 11.80 2.33
C ALA A 98 20.48 12.46 0.99
N ASP A 99 20.92 11.66 0.00
CA ASP A 99 21.31 12.14 -1.33
C ASP A 99 20.17 12.09 -2.35
N LEU A 100 19.01 11.52 -2.01
CA LEU A 100 17.89 11.39 -2.93
C LEU A 100 17.41 12.79 -3.38
N PRO A 101 17.49 13.13 -4.68
CA PRO A 101 16.75 14.26 -5.20
C PRO A 101 15.27 13.88 -5.08
N PHE A 102 14.51 14.59 -4.25
CA PHE A 102 13.08 14.35 -4.12
C PHE A 102 12.46 14.41 -5.54
N VAL A 103 12.03 13.24 -6.03
CA VAL A 103 11.06 12.98 -7.13
C VAL A 103 11.56 12.56 -8.54
N GLU A 104 12.81 12.74 -8.99
CA GLU A 104 13.08 12.55 -10.46
C GLU A 104 13.50 11.14 -10.96
N ALA A 105 13.81 10.15 -10.11
CA ALA A 105 14.40 8.88 -10.57
C ALA A 105 13.41 7.72 -10.84
N ALA A 106 12.11 7.86 -10.53
CA ALA A 106 11.19 6.72 -10.42
C ALA A 106 10.58 6.19 -11.74
N LEU A 107 10.92 6.76 -12.90
CA LEU A 107 10.11 6.56 -14.12
C LEU A 107 10.76 5.75 -15.26
N SER A 108 11.97 5.21 -15.10
CA SER A 108 12.71 4.66 -16.26
C SER A 108 13.09 3.17 -16.19
N LEU A 109 12.33 2.31 -15.51
CA LEU A 109 12.63 0.86 -15.50
C LEU A 109 11.41 -0.03 -15.81
N ASP A 110 11.41 -0.48 -17.07
CA ASP A 110 11.47 -1.89 -17.45
C ASP A 110 10.20 -2.62 -17.97
N THR A 111 10.43 -3.42 -19.01
CA THR A 111 9.55 -4.28 -19.82
C THR A 111 9.72 -5.77 -19.49
N THR A 112 10.27 -6.12 -18.33
CA THR A 112 10.54 -7.52 -17.91
C THR A 112 9.31 -8.30 -17.45
N VAL A 113 9.39 -9.64 -17.56
CA VAL A 113 8.39 -10.64 -17.16
C VAL A 113 8.69 -11.30 -15.79
N ASP A 114 9.63 -10.76 -15.01
CA ASP A 114 9.96 -11.27 -13.66
C ASP A 114 8.77 -11.06 -12.70
N PRO A 115 8.23 -12.10 -12.04
CA PRO A 115 7.11 -11.99 -11.10
C PRO A 115 7.29 -10.92 -10.03
N ARG A 116 8.52 -10.71 -9.53
CA ARG A 116 8.83 -9.70 -8.49
C ARG A 116 8.64 -8.28 -9.04
N ARG A 117 9.08 -8.06 -10.28
CA ARG A 117 8.93 -6.77 -10.97
C ARG A 117 7.49 -6.53 -11.41
N LEU A 118 6.78 -7.59 -11.79
CA LEU A 118 5.36 -7.54 -12.09
C LEU A 118 4.52 -7.20 -10.86
N ALA A 119 4.85 -7.73 -9.67
CA ALA A 119 4.21 -7.34 -8.42
C ALA A 119 4.39 -5.83 -8.12
N ASN A 120 5.59 -5.29 -8.30
CA ASN A 120 5.84 -3.85 -8.13
C ASN A 120 5.07 -3.00 -9.15
N ARG A 121 4.99 -3.44 -10.41
CA ARG A 121 4.17 -2.79 -11.44
C ARG A 121 2.69 -2.83 -11.08
N LEU A 122 2.21 -3.97 -10.56
CA LEU A 122 0.83 -4.15 -10.12
C LEU A 122 0.48 -3.17 -9.00
N PHE A 123 1.35 -3.03 -8.00
CA PHE A 123 1.18 -2.01 -6.95
C PHE A 123 1.10 -0.60 -7.51
N ALA A 124 2.01 -0.24 -8.43
CA ALA A 124 2.02 1.09 -9.04
C ALA A 124 0.77 1.35 -9.91
N ASP A 125 0.29 0.35 -10.66
CA ASP A 125 -0.92 0.46 -11.46
C ASP A 125 -2.20 0.50 -10.61
N ALA A 126 -2.24 -0.22 -9.50
CA ALA A 126 -3.31 -0.13 -8.52
C ALA A 126 -3.39 1.26 -7.89
N GLY A 127 -2.24 1.83 -7.50
CA GLY A 127 -2.17 3.20 -6.97
C GLY A 127 -2.61 4.26 -7.98
N ARG A 128 -2.20 4.13 -9.24
CA ARG A 128 -2.67 5.01 -10.34
C ARG A 128 -4.19 4.92 -10.52
N PHE A 129 -4.74 3.71 -10.53
CA PHE A 129 -6.19 3.50 -10.65
C PHE A 129 -6.94 4.15 -9.49
N ALA A 130 -6.46 3.96 -8.24
CA ALA A 130 -7.05 4.59 -7.06
C ALA A 130 -7.07 6.12 -7.17
N GLY A 131 -5.96 6.76 -7.54
CA GLY A 131 -5.91 8.23 -7.68
C GLY A 131 -6.85 8.78 -8.77
N VAL A 132 -7.05 8.03 -9.87
CA VAL A 132 -8.03 8.38 -10.91
C VAL A 132 -9.47 8.25 -10.38
N VAL A 133 -9.74 7.23 -9.56
CA VAL A 133 -11.04 7.05 -8.90
C VAL A 133 -11.30 8.18 -7.90
N ASP A 134 -10.33 8.59 -7.08
CA ASP A 134 -10.50 9.71 -6.16
C ASP A 134 -10.82 11.01 -6.94
N SER A 135 -10.08 11.28 -8.01
CA SER A 135 -10.32 12.42 -8.91
C SER A 135 -11.68 12.34 -9.61
N PHE A 136 -12.25 11.13 -9.78
CA PHE A 136 -13.56 10.93 -10.38
C PHE A 136 -14.68 11.53 -9.51
N TYR A 137 -14.56 11.49 -8.19
CA TYR A 137 -15.58 12.02 -7.28
C TYR A 137 -15.52 13.54 -7.08
N GLU A 138 -14.40 14.19 -7.42
CA GLU A 138 -14.17 15.61 -7.12
C GLU A 138 -14.56 16.61 -8.25
N SER A 139 -15.09 16.18 -9.39
CA SER A 139 -15.34 17.10 -10.54
C SER A 139 -16.60 16.78 -11.36
N ASN A 140 -17.16 17.82 -11.98
CA ASN A 140 -18.43 17.79 -12.74
C ASN A 140 -18.31 17.30 -14.21
N GLU A 141 -17.13 16.96 -14.72
CA GLU A 141 -16.95 16.51 -16.12
C GLU A 141 -16.98 14.98 -16.27
N ALA A 142 -18.18 14.40 -16.34
CA ALA A 142 -18.37 12.95 -16.33
C ALA A 142 -17.65 12.22 -17.48
N LEU A 143 -17.75 12.66 -18.74
CA LEU A 143 -17.35 11.84 -19.89
C LEU A 143 -15.83 11.62 -20.04
N ALA A 144 -15.02 12.67 -19.84
CA ALA A 144 -13.57 12.58 -19.91
C ALA A 144 -13.01 11.65 -18.81
N LYS A 145 -13.63 11.68 -17.63
CA LYS A 145 -13.27 10.83 -16.49
C LYS A 145 -13.56 9.35 -16.73
N HIS A 146 -14.70 9.00 -17.34
CA HIS A 146 -15.00 7.61 -17.68
C HIS A 146 -13.90 7.02 -18.57
N LYS A 147 -13.40 7.77 -19.56
CA LYS A 147 -12.31 7.33 -20.42
C LYS A 147 -11.01 7.12 -19.63
N THR A 148 -10.65 8.02 -18.74
CA THR A 148 -9.45 7.89 -17.90
C THR A 148 -9.55 6.71 -16.93
N VAL A 149 -10.71 6.49 -16.31
CA VAL A 149 -10.98 5.32 -15.46
C VAL A 149 -10.81 4.03 -16.26
N LEU A 150 -11.43 3.94 -17.44
CA LEU A 150 -11.34 2.75 -18.31
C LEU A 150 -9.91 2.45 -18.76
N LEU A 151 -9.15 3.46 -19.17
CA LEU A 151 -7.75 3.28 -19.59
C LEU A 151 -6.86 2.79 -18.44
N THR A 152 -7.07 3.34 -17.25
CA THR A 152 -6.26 2.98 -16.07
C THR A 152 -6.65 1.60 -15.55
N ALA A 153 -7.93 1.24 -15.59
CA ALA A 153 -8.42 -0.11 -15.30
C ALA A 153 -7.86 -1.14 -16.30
N ALA A 154 -7.88 -0.85 -17.61
CA ALA A 154 -7.34 -1.74 -18.63
C ALA A 154 -5.84 -2.02 -18.43
N ARG A 155 -5.08 -1.00 -18.04
CA ARG A 155 -3.65 -1.15 -17.70
C ARG A 155 -3.46 -2.05 -16.49
N LEU A 156 -4.22 -1.84 -15.42
CA LEU A 156 -4.19 -2.67 -14.22
C LEU A 156 -4.53 -4.13 -14.54
N LEU A 157 -5.60 -4.37 -15.31
CA LEU A 157 -6.03 -5.70 -15.73
C LEU A 157 -4.96 -6.41 -16.56
N LYS A 158 -4.29 -5.70 -17.47
CA LYS A 158 -3.16 -6.25 -18.23
C LYS A 158 -2.02 -6.69 -17.31
N THR A 159 -1.68 -5.90 -16.30
CA THR A 159 -0.63 -6.27 -15.34
C THR A 159 -1.04 -7.45 -14.45
N ILE A 160 -2.31 -7.55 -14.06
CA ILE A 160 -2.85 -8.71 -13.35
C ILE A 160 -2.70 -9.98 -14.20
N ASP A 161 -2.99 -9.90 -15.49
CA ASP A 161 -2.86 -11.03 -16.43
C ASP A 161 -1.40 -11.49 -16.61
N GLU A 162 -0.47 -10.53 -16.74
CA GLU A 162 0.97 -10.80 -16.75
C GLU A 162 1.41 -11.49 -15.43
N CYS A 163 0.92 -11.02 -14.27
CA CYS A 163 1.23 -11.63 -12.97
C CYS A 163 0.69 -13.06 -12.85
N ALA A 164 -0.58 -13.28 -13.22
CA ALA A 164 -1.20 -14.59 -13.16
C ALA A 164 -0.42 -15.60 -14.00
N SER A 165 -0.12 -15.22 -15.25
CA SER A 165 0.70 -16.02 -16.17
C SER A 165 2.08 -16.34 -15.59
N ALA A 166 2.76 -15.34 -15.03
CA ALA A 166 4.09 -15.51 -14.42
C ALA A 166 4.06 -16.42 -13.17
N CYS A 167 2.92 -16.53 -12.49
CA CYS A 167 2.70 -17.44 -11.36
C CYS A 167 2.20 -18.83 -11.77
N GLY A 168 2.07 -19.12 -13.07
CA GLY A 168 1.59 -20.41 -13.56
C GLY A 168 0.08 -20.62 -13.40
N THR A 169 -0.71 -19.54 -13.37
CA THR A 169 -2.18 -19.58 -13.33
C THR A 169 -2.78 -18.64 -14.38
N SER A 170 -4.10 -18.63 -14.53
CA SER A 170 -4.82 -17.66 -15.38
C SER A 170 -5.62 -16.70 -14.51
N VAL A 171 -5.95 -15.52 -15.05
CA VAL A 171 -6.85 -14.57 -14.37
C VAL A 171 -8.24 -15.18 -14.20
N ASP A 172 -8.70 -15.97 -15.18
CA ASP A 172 -10.00 -16.64 -15.14
C ASP A 172 -10.06 -17.62 -13.96
N ASP A 173 -9.06 -18.50 -13.81
CA ASP A 173 -8.98 -19.48 -12.72
C ASP A 173 -8.89 -18.79 -11.35
N ALA A 174 -8.09 -17.73 -11.24
CA ALA A 174 -7.94 -16.96 -10.00
C ALA A 174 -9.24 -16.22 -9.61
N THR A 175 -9.96 -15.73 -10.62
CA THR A 175 -11.24 -15.04 -10.46
C THR A 175 -12.33 -16.00 -10.03
N GLU A 176 -12.46 -17.16 -10.67
CA GLU A 176 -13.44 -18.19 -10.33
C GLU A 176 -13.30 -18.65 -8.86
N LYS A 177 -12.07 -18.97 -8.43
CA LYS A 177 -11.77 -19.32 -7.03
C LYS A 177 -12.18 -18.23 -6.04
N THR A 178 -11.99 -16.96 -6.42
CA THR A 178 -12.35 -15.82 -5.57
C THR A 178 -13.86 -15.61 -5.50
N ILE A 179 -14.57 -15.74 -6.62
CA ILE A 179 -16.04 -15.65 -6.67
C ILE A 179 -16.65 -16.70 -5.75
N GLU A 180 -16.19 -17.95 -5.82
CA GLU A 180 -16.68 -19.00 -4.91
C GLU A 180 -16.40 -18.69 -3.44
N LYS A 181 -15.18 -18.23 -3.13
CA LYS A 181 -14.79 -17.86 -1.76
C LYS A 181 -15.64 -16.71 -1.21
N ILE A 182 -15.87 -15.67 -2.00
CA ILE A 182 -16.70 -14.52 -1.62
C ILE A 182 -18.15 -14.94 -1.50
N ALA A 183 -18.70 -15.70 -2.45
CA ALA A 183 -20.07 -16.22 -2.39
C ALA A 183 -20.29 -16.96 -1.07
N ARG A 184 -19.39 -17.88 -0.68
CA ARG A 184 -19.48 -18.61 0.60
C ARG A 184 -19.41 -17.68 1.82
N ARG A 185 -18.54 -16.66 1.81
CA ARG A 185 -18.35 -15.72 2.92
C ARG A 185 -19.52 -14.74 3.07
N ASP A 186 -19.98 -14.18 1.96
CA ASP A 186 -20.90 -13.04 1.91
C ASP A 186 -22.35 -13.46 1.61
N THR A 187 -22.64 -14.77 1.49
CA THR A 187 -24.02 -15.31 1.41
C THR A 187 -24.92 -14.70 2.49
N LYS A 188 -24.44 -14.56 3.73
CA LYS A 188 -25.20 -13.94 4.84
C LYS A 188 -25.35 -12.42 4.72
N ARG A 189 -24.46 -11.75 3.98
CA ARG A 189 -24.46 -10.29 3.79
C ARG A 189 -25.45 -9.85 2.71
N PHE A 190 -25.62 -10.65 1.66
CA PHE A 190 -26.50 -10.36 0.53
C PHE A 190 -27.86 -11.05 0.62
N LEU A 191 -28.00 -12.11 1.44
CA LEU A 191 -29.30 -12.55 1.93
C LEU A 191 -29.79 -11.58 3.01
N ARG A 192 -30.15 -10.34 2.63
CA ARG A 192 -31.30 -9.72 3.30
C ARG A 192 -32.47 -10.62 2.97
N VAL A 193 -32.78 -11.55 3.86
CA VAL A 193 -34.04 -12.28 3.80
C VAL A 193 -35.12 -11.20 3.82
N ILE A 194 -35.79 -11.00 2.69
CA ILE A 194 -37.12 -10.38 2.70
C ILE A 194 -37.91 -11.24 3.67
N LYS A 195 -38.16 -10.72 4.87
CA LYS A 195 -39.06 -11.41 5.79
C LYS A 195 -40.39 -11.54 5.07
N PRO A 196 -41.06 -12.71 5.08
CA PRO A 196 -42.37 -12.84 4.47
C PRO A 196 -43.30 -11.78 5.09
N GLY A 197 -43.67 -10.75 4.32
CA GLY A 197 -44.59 -9.68 4.74
C GLY A 197 -44.08 -8.24 4.69
N GLU A 198 -42.81 -7.97 4.39
CA GLU A 198 -42.33 -6.59 4.18
C GLU A 198 -42.37 -6.23 2.69
N THR A 199 -43.24 -5.31 2.30
CA THR A 199 -43.23 -4.69 0.96
C THR A 199 -41.97 -3.83 0.82
N PRO A 200 -41.32 -3.79 -0.35
CA PRO A 200 -40.23 -2.85 -0.59
C PRO A 200 -40.74 -1.44 -0.35
N ASP A 201 -40.02 -0.68 0.48
CA ASP A 201 -40.28 0.73 0.70
C ASP A 201 -39.98 1.46 -0.61
N ASP A 202 -41.03 1.78 -1.35
CA ASP A 202 -40.97 2.66 -2.50
C ASP A 202 -40.71 4.07 -1.98
N ASN A 203 -39.44 4.50 -1.97
CA ASN A 203 -39.18 5.92 -2.04
C ASN A 203 -37.95 6.21 -2.93
N PRO A 204 -38.03 7.25 -3.78
CA PRO A 204 -37.35 7.38 -5.06
C PRO A 204 -35.88 7.80 -4.97
#